data_AF-A0AAW9I8P5-F1
#
_entry.id   AF-A0AAW9I8P5-F1
#
_cell.length_a   1.000
_cell.length_b   1.000
_cell.length_c   1.000
_cell.angle_alpha   90.00
_cell.angle_beta   90.00
_cell.angle_gamma   90.00
#
_symmetry.space_group_name_H-M   'P 1'
#
loop_
_entity.id
_entity.type
_entity.pdbx_description
1 polymer ?
#
loop_
_entity_poly.entity_id
_entity_poly.type
_entity_poly.pdbx_seq_one_letter_code
_entity_poly.pdbx_strand_id
1 'polypeptide(L)'
;DLYLEIKDIYMNSNKLDDAYFIIKTALANGVDSENMKAIAKEISSKFDVIKLTNSVYQDSEFNLQQSVTTDINGESISLPLTWNISKVDTINAGTFSYYGVNEEYGRQVEMNLTVLENVYDKQIGCINNIYTIDGKTYIDVDLVEFYFGNEIALKEALKDNKKIAYKENGDPYVP
;
A
#
# COMPACT_ATOMS: atom_id res chain seq x y z
N ASP A 1 -15.53 39.03 -18.03
CA ASP A 1 -14.41 39.39 -18.92
C ASP A 1 -13.08 39.52 -18.18
N LEU A 2 -12.93 40.44 -17.22
CA LEU A 2 -11.65 40.66 -16.51
C LEU A 2 -10.95 39.39 -15.95
N TYR A 3 -11.70 38.48 -15.28
CA TYR A 3 -11.12 37.22 -14.77
C TYR A 3 -10.54 36.34 -15.88
N LEU A 4 -11.19 36.29 -17.04
CA LEU A 4 -10.75 35.48 -18.17
C LEU A 4 -9.49 36.08 -18.79
N GLU A 5 -9.45 37.41 -18.97
CA GLU A 5 -8.28 38.13 -19.46
C GLU A 5 -7.05 37.91 -18.56
N ILE A 6 -7.22 38.06 -17.24
CA ILE A 6 -6.14 37.84 -16.27
C ILE A 6 -5.67 36.38 -16.31
N LYS A 7 -6.61 35.42 -16.33
CA LYS A 7 -6.27 33.99 -16.48
C LYS A 7 -5.47 33.74 -17.75
N ASP A 8 -5.83 34.35 -18.88
CA ASP A 8 -5.11 34.16 -20.15
C ASP A 8 -3.67 34.70 -20.10
N ILE A 9 -3.44 35.81 -19.40
CA ILE A 9 -2.08 36.34 -19.17
C ILE A 9 -1.20 35.31 -18.43
N TYR A 10 -1.73 34.68 -17.37
CA TYR A 10 -1.00 33.68 -16.60
C TYR A 10 -0.79 32.37 -17.38
N MET A 11 -1.82 31.92 -18.11
CA MET A 11 -1.72 30.75 -18.99
C MET A 11 -0.64 30.93 -20.06
N ASN A 12 -0.60 32.10 -20.71
CA ASN A 12 0.40 32.44 -21.73
C ASN A 12 1.82 32.56 -21.15
N SER A 13 1.93 32.80 -19.85
CA SER A 13 3.20 32.84 -19.11
C SER A 13 3.58 31.48 -18.49
N ASN A 14 2.85 30.41 -18.81
CA ASN A 14 2.99 29.07 -18.24
C ASN A 14 2.88 29.03 -16.70
N LYS A 15 2.09 29.94 -16.12
CA LYS A 15 1.81 30.02 -14.67
C LYS A 15 0.43 29.43 -14.40
N LEU A 16 0.33 28.11 -14.48
CA LEU A 16 -0.95 27.39 -14.39
C LEU A 16 -1.61 27.53 -13.01
N ASP A 17 -0.81 27.57 -11.94
CA ASP A 17 -1.29 27.76 -10.57
C ASP A 17 -2.00 29.10 -10.38
N ASP A 18 -1.36 30.18 -10.83
CA ASP A 18 -1.95 31.51 -10.80
C ASP A 18 -3.23 31.56 -11.64
N ALA A 19 -3.21 30.99 -12.84
CA ALA A 19 -4.39 30.93 -13.70
C ALA A 19 -5.56 30.18 -13.04
N TYR A 20 -5.28 29.05 -12.38
CA TYR A 20 -6.29 28.28 -11.65
C TYR A 20 -6.86 29.08 -10.47
N PHE A 21 -5.99 29.75 -9.69
CA PHE A 21 -6.39 30.57 -8.55
C PHE A 21 -7.33 31.72 -8.95
N ILE A 22 -7.07 32.37 -10.09
CA ILE A 22 -7.94 33.42 -10.64
C ILE A 22 -9.34 32.88 -10.94
N ILE A 23 -9.45 31.68 -11.50
CA ILE A 23 -10.75 31.04 -11.78
C ILE A 23 -11.45 30.61 -10.49
N LYS A 24 -10.72 30.08 -9.51
CA LYS A 24 -11.28 29.78 -8.17
C LYS A 24 -11.82 31.03 -7.49
N THR A 25 -11.14 32.15 -7.62
CA THR A 25 -11.59 33.45 -7.12
C THR A 25 -12.88 33.90 -7.82
N ALA A 26 -12.96 33.74 -9.15
CA ALA A 26 -14.18 34.04 -9.91
C ALA A 26 -15.38 33.19 -9.46
N LEU A 27 -15.17 31.88 -9.24
CA LEU A 27 -16.19 30.97 -8.70
C LEU A 27 -16.67 31.38 -7.31
N ALA A 28 -15.74 31.74 -6.41
CA ALA A 28 -16.07 32.21 -5.07
C ALA A 28 -16.90 33.51 -5.08
N ASN A 29 -16.66 34.36 -6.10
CA ASN A 29 -17.41 35.59 -6.31
C ASN A 29 -18.73 35.38 -7.09
N GLY A 30 -19.12 34.13 -7.38
CA GLY A 30 -20.38 33.79 -8.04
C GLY A 30 -20.43 34.14 -9.53
N VAL A 31 -19.29 34.34 -10.18
CA VAL A 31 -19.22 34.64 -11.62
C VAL A 31 -19.45 33.36 -12.42
N ASP A 32 -20.45 33.37 -13.31
CA ASP A 32 -20.75 32.35 -14.33
C ASP A 32 -20.25 30.93 -13.98
N SER A 33 -20.90 30.33 -12.97
CA SER A 33 -20.35 29.18 -12.27
C SER A 33 -20.14 27.94 -13.13
N GLU A 34 -20.89 27.79 -14.22
CA GLU A 34 -20.79 26.61 -15.09
C GLU A 34 -19.59 26.73 -16.03
N ASN A 35 -19.45 27.87 -16.72
CA ASN A 35 -18.31 28.16 -17.57
C ASN A 35 -17.00 28.17 -16.76
N MET A 36 -16.99 28.81 -15.58
CA MET A 36 -15.81 28.87 -14.73
C MET A 36 -15.40 27.48 -14.20
N LYS A 37 -16.35 26.58 -13.91
CA LYS A 37 -16.04 25.18 -13.56
C LYS A 37 -15.41 24.42 -14.72
N ALA A 38 -15.91 24.62 -15.94
CA ALA A 38 -15.34 23.98 -17.12
C ALA A 38 -13.90 24.43 -17.35
N ILE A 39 -13.62 25.74 -17.23
CA ILE A 39 -12.27 26.30 -17.36
C ILE A 39 -11.36 25.79 -16.23
N ALA A 40 -11.83 25.75 -14.98
CA ALA A 40 -11.06 25.20 -13.87
C ALA A 40 -10.65 23.74 -14.13
N LYS A 41 -11.57 22.92 -14.67
CA LYS A 41 -11.29 21.53 -15.04
C LYS A 41 -10.28 21.43 -16.19
N GLU A 42 -10.35 22.33 -17.18
CA GLU A 42 -9.38 22.39 -18.26
C GLU A 42 -7.97 22.72 -17.75
N ILE A 43 -7.83 23.74 -16.90
CA ILE A 43 -6.55 24.09 -16.29
C ILE A 43 -6.04 22.94 -15.42
N SER A 44 -6.92 22.34 -14.61
CA SER A 44 -6.60 21.19 -13.76
C SER A 44 -6.02 20.02 -14.55
N SER A 45 -6.55 19.74 -15.74
CA SER A 45 -6.06 18.66 -16.62
C SER A 45 -4.64 18.88 -17.19
N LYS A 46 -4.10 20.11 -17.06
CA LYS A 46 -2.74 20.46 -17.52
C LYS A 46 -1.70 20.32 -16.41
N PHE A 47 -2.11 20.11 -15.16
CA PHE A 47 -1.17 19.81 -14.08
C PHE A 47 -0.67 18.37 -14.17
N ASP A 48 0.55 18.15 -13.68
CA ASP A 48 1.07 16.81 -13.49
C ASP A 48 0.27 16.08 -12.39
N VAL A 49 0.01 14.79 -12.66
CA VAL A 49 -0.64 13.91 -11.68
C VAL A 49 0.38 13.53 -10.60
N ILE A 50 0.01 13.77 -9.34
CA ILE A 50 0.82 13.38 -8.19
C ILE A 50 0.72 11.87 -8.02
N LYS A 51 1.84 11.16 -8.19
CA LYS A 51 1.88 9.70 -8.09
C LYS A 51 2.37 9.26 -6.71
N LEU A 52 1.57 8.43 -6.06
CA LEU A 52 1.87 7.81 -4.79
C LEU A 52 1.99 6.29 -4.98
N THR A 53 2.83 5.66 -4.17
CA THR A 53 3.00 4.21 -4.16
C THR A 53 2.98 3.69 -2.74
N ASN A 54 2.35 2.54 -2.52
CA ASN A 54 2.38 1.84 -1.25
C ASN A 54 2.19 0.33 -1.45
N SER A 55 2.42 -0.45 -0.40
CA SER A 55 2.13 -1.87 -0.38
C SER A 55 1.46 -2.29 0.92
N VAL A 56 0.63 -3.33 0.83
CA VAL A 56 -0.08 -3.91 1.97
C VAL A 56 -0.29 -5.39 1.71
N TYR A 57 -0.36 -6.22 2.76
CA TYR A 57 -0.72 -7.63 2.61
C TYR A 57 -2.22 -7.83 2.39
N GLN A 58 -2.60 -8.94 1.75
CA GLN A 58 -4.00 -9.33 1.59
C GLN A 58 -4.76 -9.31 2.92
N ASP A 59 -6.06 -9.02 2.83
CA ASP A 59 -7.01 -8.97 3.94
C ASP A 59 -6.68 -7.94 5.04
N SER A 60 -5.61 -7.17 4.88
CA SER A 60 -5.22 -6.11 5.81
C SER A 60 -5.97 -4.83 5.51
N GLU A 61 -6.31 -4.06 6.55
CA GLU A 61 -6.90 -2.74 6.38
C GLU A 61 -5.86 -1.75 5.83
N PHE A 62 -6.27 -0.95 4.84
CA PHE A 62 -5.46 0.11 4.28
C PHE A 62 -6.26 1.40 4.18
N ASN A 63 -5.72 2.48 4.74
CA ASN A 63 -6.30 3.82 4.68
C ASN A 63 -5.49 4.67 3.70
N LEU A 64 -6.19 5.29 2.75
CA LEU A 64 -5.58 6.24 1.84
C LEU A 64 -5.12 7.48 2.61
N GLN A 65 -4.01 8.08 2.15
CA GLN A 65 -3.47 9.29 2.75
C GLN A 65 -4.46 10.45 2.62
N GLN A 66 -4.65 11.21 3.69
CA GLN A 66 -5.58 12.34 3.70
C GLN A 66 -4.94 13.63 3.18
N SER A 67 -3.61 13.67 3.04
CA SER A 67 -2.90 14.82 2.51
C SER A 67 -1.62 14.43 1.80
N VAL A 68 -1.15 15.29 0.89
CA VAL A 68 0.16 15.17 0.23
C VAL A 68 0.85 16.52 0.19
N THR A 69 2.17 16.54 0.40
CA THR A 69 2.97 17.77 0.25
C THR A 69 3.47 17.90 -1.18
N THR A 70 3.26 19.06 -1.79
CA THR A 70 3.75 19.36 -3.14
C THR A 70 4.15 20.83 -3.27
N ASP A 71 4.89 21.15 -4.33
CA ASP A 71 5.25 22.52 -4.66
C ASP A 71 4.12 23.20 -5.43
N ILE A 72 3.67 24.34 -4.92
CA ILE A 72 2.71 25.24 -5.56
C ILE A 72 3.40 26.60 -5.65
N ASN A 73 3.69 27.08 -6.85
CA ASN A 73 4.35 28.37 -7.05
C ASN A 73 5.69 28.56 -6.28
N GLY A 74 6.46 27.48 -6.08
CA GLY A 74 7.73 27.54 -5.35
C GLY A 74 7.61 27.44 -3.83
N GLU A 75 6.38 27.25 -3.31
CA GLU A 75 6.13 26.99 -1.90
C GLU A 75 5.68 25.53 -1.68
N SER A 76 6.25 24.89 -0.66
CA SER A 76 5.88 23.54 -0.26
C SER A 76 4.62 23.58 0.60
N ILE A 77 3.50 23.08 0.06
CA ILE A 77 2.17 23.14 0.67
C ILE A 77 1.63 21.72 0.90
N SER A 78 0.99 21.50 2.05
CA SER A 78 0.25 20.28 2.35
C SER A 78 -1.18 20.38 1.82
N LEU A 79 -1.53 19.53 0.85
CA LEU A 79 -2.82 19.50 0.19
C LEU A 79 -3.74 18.43 0.79
N PRO A 80 -4.94 18.78 1.30
CA PRO A 80 -5.93 17.77 1.69
C PRO A 80 -6.49 17.05 0.46
N LEU A 81 -6.71 15.74 0.57
CA LEU A 81 -7.16 14.88 -0.54
C LEU A 81 -8.57 14.37 -0.32
N THR A 82 -9.35 14.34 -1.39
CA THR A 82 -10.64 13.67 -1.47
C THR A 82 -10.53 12.52 -2.45
N TRP A 83 -10.78 11.30 -1.97
CA TRP A 83 -10.71 10.08 -2.78
C TRP A 83 -12.08 9.74 -3.39
N ASN A 84 -12.06 9.15 -4.58
CA ASN A 84 -13.28 8.69 -5.27
C ASN A 84 -13.88 7.41 -4.66
N ILE A 85 -13.18 6.78 -3.72
CA ILE A 85 -13.60 5.58 -3.00
C ILE A 85 -13.59 5.82 -1.50
N SER A 86 -14.48 5.14 -0.77
CA SER A 86 -14.55 5.21 0.69
C SER A 86 -13.67 4.18 1.39
N LYS A 87 -13.37 3.05 0.73
CA LYS A 87 -12.57 1.95 1.28
C LYS A 87 -11.79 1.25 0.18
N VAL A 88 -10.55 0.92 0.48
CA VAL A 88 -9.67 0.12 -0.37
C VAL A 88 -9.99 -1.36 -0.19
N ASP A 89 -10.08 -2.09 -1.30
CA ASP A 89 -10.21 -3.54 -1.31
C ASP A 89 -8.81 -4.17 -1.39
N THR A 90 -8.49 -5.02 -0.41
CA THR A 90 -7.23 -5.75 -0.29
C THR A 90 -7.42 -7.27 -0.34
N ILE A 91 -8.61 -7.75 -0.76
CA ILE A 91 -8.90 -9.19 -0.83
C ILE A 91 -8.02 -9.87 -1.88
N ASN A 92 -7.81 -9.24 -3.03
CA ASN A 92 -7.08 -9.82 -4.14
C ASN A 92 -5.67 -9.25 -4.23
N ALA A 93 -4.65 -10.11 -4.32
CA ALA A 93 -3.29 -9.70 -4.61
C ALA A 93 -3.17 -9.11 -6.02
N GLY A 94 -2.30 -8.11 -6.17
CA GLY A 94 -2.10 -7.38 -7.43
C GLY A 94 -1.79 -5.90 -7.21
N THR A 95 -1.69 -5.16 -8.31
CA THR A 95 -1.50 -3.70 -8.28
C THR A 95 -2.79 -3.01 -8.71
N PHE A 96 -3.25 -2.06 -7.91
CA PHE A 96 -4.48 -1.32 -8.12
C PHE A 96 -4.20 0.19 -8.07
N SER A 97 -4.91 0.94 -8.91
CA SER A 97 -4.80 2.40 -8.98
C SER A 97 -6.07 3.04 -8.44
N TYR A 98 -5.89 3.96 -7.49
CA TYR A 98 -6.95 4.75 -6.87
C TYR A 98 -6.74 6.23 -7.19
N TYR A 99 -7.83 6.96 -7.43
CA TYR A 99 -7.77 8.35 -7.88
C TYR A 99 -8.36 9.29 -6.84
N GLY A 100 -7.60 10.34 -6.55
CA GLY A 100 -7.97 11.40 -5.62
C GLY A 100 -7.81 12.77 -6.26
N VAL A 101 -8.45 13.76 -5.66
CA VAL A 101 -8.35 15.15 -6.08
C VAL A 101 -8.13 16.06 -4.88
N ASN A 102 -7.48 17.18 -5.13
CA ASN A 102 -7.55 18.36 -4.27
C ASN A 102 -8.28 19.47 -5.05
N GLU A 103 -9.49 19.83 -4.61
CA GLU A 103 -10.31 20.82 -5.33
C GLU A 103 -9.80 22.26 -5.17
N GLU A 104 -9.05 22.54 -4.11
CA GLU A 104 -8.54 23.86 -3.77
C GLU A 104 -7.49 24.34 -4.78
N TYR A 105 -6.58 23.45 -5.18
CA TYR A 105 -5.49 23.69 -6.13
C TYR A 105 -5.65 22.91 -7.45
N GLY A 106 -6.76 22.19 -7.61
CA GLY A 106 -7.08 21.46 -8.85
C GLY A 106 -6.12 20.32 -9.14
N ARG A 107 -5.46 19.75 -8.13
CA ARG A 107 -4.50 18.67 -8.30
C ARG A 107 -5.17 17.32 -8.39
N GLN A 108 -4.68 16.47 -9.29
CA GLN A 108 -5.04 15.07 -9.39
C GLN A 108 -3.97 14.21 -8.72
N VAL A 109 -4.42 13.17 -8.03
CA VAL A 109 -3.55 12.22 -7.33
C VAL A 109 -3.89 10.80 -7.76
N GLU A 110 -2.87 10.02 -8.05
CA GLU A 110 -2.97 8.59 -8.34
C GLU A 110 -2.19 7.79 -7.29
N MET A 111 -2.89 6.95 -6.53
CA MET A 111 -2.28 5.99 -5.60
C MET A 111 -2.20 4.63 -6.25
N ASN A 112 -0.98 4.15 -6.49
CA ASN A 112 -0.71 2.79 -6.92
C ASN A 112 -0.43 1.92 -5.68
N LEU A 113 -1.40 1.11 -5.28
CA LEU A 113 -1.29 0.19 -4.16
C LEU A 113 -0.96 -1.21 -4.67
N THR A 114 0.10 -1.80 -4.13
CA THR A 114 0.44 -3.21 -4.36
C THR A 114 -0.04 -4.06 -3.20
N VAL A 115 -1.06 -4.90 -3.44
CA VAL A 115 -1.56 -5.90 -2.50
C VAL A 115 -0.72 -7.16 -2.64
N LEU A 116 0.04 -7.49 -1.60
CA LEU A 116 0.94 -8.64 -1.52
C LEU A 116 0.16 -9.87 -1.06
N GLU A 117 0.46 -11.02 -1.66
CA GLU A 117 -0.14 -12.29 -1.26
C GLU A 117 0.29 -12.68 0.16
N ASN A 118 -0.66 -13.17 0.95
CA ASN A 118 -0.32 -13.79 2.23
C ASN A 118 0.28 -15.18 1.97
N VAL A 119 1.59 -15.31 2.14
CA VAL A 119 2.25 -16.61 2.14
C VAL A 119 2.13 -17.20 3.53
N TYR A 120 1.14 -18.08 3.70
CA TYR A 120 1.02 -18.87 4.91
C TYR A 120 1.99 -20.03 4.87
N ASP A 121 3.01 -20.00 5.72
CA ASP A 121 3.84 -21.17 5.95
C ASP A 121 3.11 -22.13 6.89
N LYS A 122 3.01 -23.40 6.49
CA LYS A 122 2.34 -24.43 7.30
C LYS A 122 3.39 -25.17 8.10
N GLN A 123 3.54 -24.77 9.35
CA GLN A 123 4.36 -25.50 10.30
C GLN A 123 3.54 -26.63 10.93
N ILE A 124 4.15 -27.80 11.03
CA ILE A 124 3.61 -28.95 11.76
C ILE A 124 4.57 -29.28 12.90
N GLY A 125 4.03 -29.70 14.04
CA GLY A 125 4.80 -29.94 15.25
C GLY A 125 4.05 -30.84 16.22
N CYS A 126 4.72 -31.28 17.28
CA CYS A 126 4.08 -31.91 18.42
C CYS A 126 4.11 -30.98 19.64
N ILE A 127 3.03 -31.02 20.42
CA ILE A 127 3.01 -30.37 21.72
C ILE A 127 3.89 -31.18 22.66
N ASN A 128 4.90 -30.53 23.22
CA ASN A 128 5.78 -31.12 24.21
C ASN A 128 5.24 -30.95 25.62
N ASN A 129 4.74 -29.75 25.92
CA ASN A 129 4.30 -29.40 27.26
C ASN A 129 3.22 -28.31 27.21
N ILE A 130 2.31 -28.34 28.17
CA ILE A 130 1.30 -27.30 28.40
C ILE A 130 1.36 -26.94 29.86
N TYR A 131 1.60 -25.66 30.17
CA TYR A 131 1.72 -25.19 31.56
C TYR A 131 1.14 -23.79 31.73
N THR A 132 0.83 -23.43 32.97
CA THR A 132 0.22 -22.14 33.30
C THR A 132 1.10 -21.39 34.31
N ILE A 133 1.43 -20.14 34.01
CA ILE A 133 2.15 -19.23 34.92
C ILE A 133 1.34 -17.94 34.99
N ASP A 134 1.05 -17.47 36.20
CA ASP A 134 0.30 -16.23 36.47
C ASP A 134 -1.01 -16.10 35.67
N GLY A 135 -1.74 -17.22 35.54
CA GLY A 135 -3.03 -17.27 34.83
C GLY A 135 -2.94 -17.27 33.31
N LYS A 136 -1.73 -17.31 32.72
CA LYS A 136 -1.51 -17.47 31.27
C LYS A 136 -1.07 -18.89 30.97
N THR A 137 -1.70 -19.53 29.98
CA THR A 137 -1.32 -20.87 29.50
C THR A 137 -0.32 -20.75 28.36
N TYR A 138 0.74 -21.52 28.45
CA TYR A 138 1.83 -21.64 27.48
C TYR A 138 1.84 -23.06 26.92
N ILE A 139 2.25 -23.18 25.65
CA ILE A 139 2.40 -24.44 24.94
C ILE A 139 3.82 -24.48 24.37
N ASP A 140 4.61 -25.44 24.80
CA ASP A 140 5.90 -25.74 24.17
C ASP A 140 5.63 -26.65 22.96
N VAL A 141 6.14 -26.27 21.80
CA VAL A 141 5.95 -26.99 20.54
C VAL A 141 7.32 -27.36 19.97
N ASP A 142 7.51 -28.65 19.67
CA ASP A 142 8.61 -29.08 18.79
C ASP A 142 8.11 -29.12 17.36
N LEU A 143 8.78 -28.39 16.47
CA LEU A 143 8.46 -28.36 15.05
C LEU A 143 9.03 -29.61 14.36
N VAL A 144 8.27 -30.19 13.44
CA VAL A 144 8.72 -31.31 12.61
C VAL A 144 9.62 -30.77 11.51
N GLU A 145 10.80 -31.35 11.39
CA GLU A 145 11.75 -31.09 10.30
C GLU A 145 11.90 -32.36 9.44
N PHE A 146 11.96 -32.18 8.11
CA PHE A 146 12.18 -33.28 7.17
C PHE A 146 13.58 -33.17 6.57
N TYR A 147 14.40 -34.18 6.82
CA TYR A 147 15.76 -34.28 6.29
C TYR A 147 15.81 -35.35 5.20
N PHE A 148 16.47 -35.05 4.08
CA PHE A 148 16.63 -35.98 2.95
C PHE A 148 18.11 -36.33 2.74
N GLY A 149 18.36 -37.56 2.31
CA GLY A 149 19.70 -38.05 1.99
C GLY A 149 20.46 -38.59 3.21
N ASN A 150 21.30 -39.60 2.97
CA ASN A 150 21.88 -40.43 4.03
C ASN A 150 22.79 -39.63 4.99
N GLU A 151 23.54 -38.65 4.48
CA GLU A 151 24.50 -37.89 5.32
C GLU A 151 23.85 -36.93 6.32
N ILE A 152 22.73 -36.31 5.97
CA ILE A 152 22.06 -35.30 6.80
C ILE A 152 20.98 -35.98 7.64
N ALA A 153 20.13 -36.81 7.03
CA ALA A 153 19.05 -37.49 7.74
C ALA A 153 19.57 -38.41 8.84
N LEU A 154 20.68 -39.13 8.63
CA LEU A 154 21.27 -39.97 9.68
C LEU A 154 21.79 -39.16 10.86
N LYS A 155 22.44 -38.01 10.61
CA LYS A 155 22.98 -37.15 11.67
C LYS A 155 21.88 -36.60 12.55
N GLU A 156 20.78 -36.13 11.95
CA GLU A 156 19.65 -35.58 12.69
C GLU A 156 18.88 -36.67 13.44
N ALA A 157 18.63 -37.83 12.80
CA ALA A 157 18.03 -38.99 13.48
C ALA A 157 18.85 -39.49 14.69
N LEU A 158 20.18 -39.37 14.64
CA LEU A 158 21.06 -39.70 15.77
C LEU A 158 20.92 -38.71 16.93
N LYS A 159 20.57 -37.43 16.68
CA LYS A 159 20.35 -36.43 17.74
C LYS A 159 19.03 -36.68 18.50
N ASP A 160 18.00 -37.16 17.80
CA ASP A 160 16.65 -37.40 18.37
C ASP A 160 16.56 -38.66 19.24
N ASN A 161 17.64 -39.44 19.30
CA ASN A 161 17.95 -40.41 20.35
C ASN A 161 16.86 -41.44 20.72
N LYS A 162 16.10 -41.94 19.74
CA LYS A 162 15.21 -43.10 19.90
C LYS A 162 15.39 -44.11 18.76
N LYS A 163 16.18 -45.16 19.02
CA LYS A 163 16.27 -46.43 18.27
C LYS A 163 16.24 -46.28 16.74
N ILE A 164 17.39 -45.99 16.16
CA ILE A 164 17.59 -46.17 14.72
C ILE A 164 17.47 -47.66 14.40
N ALA A 165 16.63 -48.02 13.42
CA ALA A 165 16.56 -49.39 12.93
C ALA A 165 17.83 -49.72 12.13
N TYR A 166 18.26 -50.98 12.12
CA TYR A 166 19.42 -51.41 11.33
C TYR A 166 18.99 -52.43 10.28
N LYS A 167 19.63 -52.39 9.12
CA LYS A 167 19.50 -53.40 8.05
C LYS A 167 20.20 -54.70 8.47
N GLU A 168 19.90 -55.80 7.78
CA GLU A 168 20.54 -57.11 8.04
C GLU A 168 22.07 -57.08 7.88
N ASN A 169 22.61 -56.16 7.08
CA ASN A 169 24.04 -55.95 6.89
C ASN A 169 24.70 -55.09 7.98
N GLY A 170 23.94 -54.65 9.00
CA GLY A 170 24.44 -53.83 10.11
C GLY A 170 24.45 -52.33 9.85
N ASP A 171 24.06 -51.88 8.66
CA ASP A 171 23.97 -50.44 8.36
C ASP A 171 22.71 -49.82 8.99
N PRO A 172 22.76 -48.57 9.46
CA PRO A 172 21.58 -47.83 9.86
C PRO A 172 20.54 -47.79 8.73
N TYR A 173 19.30 -48.11 9.06
CA TYR A 173 18.15 -47.88 8.20
C TYR A 173 17.75 -46.42 8.30
N VAL A 174 18.00 -45.69 7.21
CA VAL A 174 17.56 -44.31 7.00
C VAL A 174 16.58 -44.37 5.83
N PRO A 175 15.34 -43.86 5.98
CA PRO A 175 14.38 -43.75 4.87
C PRO A 175 14.92 -42.97 3.68
#